data_AF-A0A813SWZ2-F1
#
_entry.id   AF-A0A813SWZ2-F1
#
_cell.length_a   1.000
_cell.length_b   1.000
_cell.length_c   1.000
_cell.angle_alpha   90.00
_cell.angle_beta   90.00
_cell.angle_gamma   90.00
#
_symmetry.space_group_name_H-M   'P 1'
#
loop_
_entity.id
_entity.type
_entity.pdbx_description
1 polymer ?
#
loop_
_entity_poly.entity_id
_entity_poly.type
_entity_poly.pdbx_seq_one_letter_code
_entity_poly.pdbx_strand_id
1 'polypeptide(L)'
;MFKPCARDPFIDDNIEFARRLRDLKVSHHLTVVDEWPHGFLDFGFAASDVAQYNIEILNMLQKILQQSSSNADVIASVPDHID
;
A
#
# COMPACT_ATOMS: atom_id res chain seq x y z
N MET A 1 -2.22 -0.38 -0.83
CA MET A 1 -2.15 -1.84 -1.01
C MET A 1 -0.71 -2.22 -1.08
N PHE A 2 -0.36 -3.34 -0.47
CA PHE A 2 0.99 -3.89 -0.50
C PHE A 2 0.89 -5.34 -0.99
N LYS A 3 1.79 -5.75 -1.89
CA LYS A 3 1.86 -7.11 -2.42
C LYS A 3 3.23 -7.74 -2.12
N PRO A 4 3.52 -8.12 -0.86
CA PRO A 4 4.75 -8.87 -0.58
C PRO A 4 4.69 -10.26 -1.20
N CYS A 5 5.84 -10.85 -1.49
CA CYS A 5 5.89 -12.25 -1.89
C CYS A 5 6.06 -13.19 -0.69
N ALA A 6 5.60 -14.43 -0.80
CA ALA A 6 5.66 -15.41 0.30
C ALA A 6 7.09 -15.70 0.79
N ARG A 7 8.08 -15.62 -0.11
CA ARG A 7 9.50 -15.85 0.16
C ARG A 7 10.30 -14.55 0.35
N ASP A 8 9.62 -13.47 0.70
CA ASP A 8 10.28 -12.21 1.06
C ASP A 8 10.93 -12.33 2.44
N PRO A 9 12.25 -12.07 2.59
CA PRO A 9 12.89 -12.04 3.91
C PRO A 9 12.29 -10.99 4.86
N PHE A 10 11.49 -10.04 4.35
CA PHE A 10 10.82 -8.98 5.09
C PHE A 10 9.27 -9.12 5.07
N ILE A 11 8.74 -10.33 4.84
CA ILE A 11 7.27 -10.53 4.81
C ILE A 11 6.62 -10.26 6.17
N ASP A 12 7.32 -10.55 7.25
CA ASP A 12 6.91 -10.32 8.63
C ASP A 12 6.69 -8.82 8.91
N ASP A 13 7.57 -7.94 8.42
CA ASP A 13 7.41 -6.49 8.51
C ASP A 13 6.14 -6.01 7.78
N ASN A 14 5.87 -6.55 6.59
CA ASN A 14 4.66 -6.22 5.83
C ASN A 14 3.38 -6.65 6.56
N ILE A 15 3.41 -7.84 7.19
CA ILE A 15 2.29 -8.37 7.98
C ILE A 15 2.07 -7.53 9.24
N GLU A 16 3.13 -7.21 9.98
CA GLU A 16 3.06 -6.40 11.18
C GLU A 16 2.60 -4.97 10.87
N PHE A 17 3.03 -4.39 9.74
CA PHE A 17 2.55 -3.09 9.29
C PHE A 17 1.05 -3.12 8.96
N ALA A 18 0.58 -4.12 8.23
CA ALA A 18 -0.85 -4.30 7.95
C ALA A 18 -1.66 -4.49 9.25
N ARG A 19 -1.12 -5.23 10.22
CA ARG A 19 -1.72 -5.40 11.55
C ARG A 19 -1.90 -4.05 12.26
N ARG A 20 -0.87 -3.21 12.27
CA ARG A 20 -0.91 -1.87 12.86
C ARG A 20 -1.91 -0.95 12.16
N LEU A 21 -1.97 -0.97 10.82
CA LEU A 21 -2.96 -0.20 10.05
C LEU A 21 -4.39 -0.61 10.41
N ARG A 22 -4.65 -1.91 10.56
CA ARG A 22 -5.94 -2.43 11.00
C ARG A 22 -6.30 -1.92 12.39
N ASP A 23 -5.37 -1.99 13.33
CA ASP A 23 -5.61 -1.58 14.72
C ASP A 23 -5.88 -0.06 14.83
N LEU A 24 -5.28 0.73 13.93
CA LEU A 24 -5.56 2.16 13.76
C LEU A 24 -6.82 2.48 12.93
N LYS A 25 -7.58 1.47 12.50
CA LYS A 25 -8.75 1.60 11.62
C LYS A 25 -8.45 2.30 10.29
N VAL A 26 -7.19 2.27 9.84
CA VAL A 26 -6.80 2.77 8.52
C VAL A 26 -7.14 1.71 7.49
N SER A 27 -7.90 2.11 6.47
CA SER A 27 -8.24 1.22 5.35
C SER A 27 -6.95 0.77 4.64
N HIS A 28 -6.77 -0.54 4.49
CA HIS A 28 -5.60 -1.13 3.87
C HIS A 28 -5.97 -2.42 3.14
N HIS A 29 -5.09 -2.87 2.25
CA HIS A 29 -5.24 -4.11 1.52
C HIS A 29 -3.86 -4.75 1.37
N LEU A 30 -3.73 -6.01 1.81
CA LEU A 30 -2.51 -6.80 1.74
C LEU A 30 -2.82 -8.09 0.95
N THR A 31 -2.04 -8.38 -0.08
CA THR A 31 -2.16 -9.63 -0.85
C THR A 31 -0.78 -10.27 -0.96
N VAL A 32 -0.60 -11.47 -0.40
CA VAL A 32 0.67 -12.19 -0.53
C VAL A 32 0.70 -12.91 -1.88
N VAL A 33 1.80 -12.75 -2.63
CA VAL A 33 2.04 -13.43 -3.91
C VAL A 33 2.97 -14.62 -3.68
N ASP A 34 2.52 -15.84 -3.93
CA ASP A 34 3.27 -17.05 -3.53
C ASP A 34 4.31 -17.48 -4.59
N GLU A 35 4.00 -17.23 -5.85
CA GLU A 35 4.68 -17.80 -7.02
C GLU A 35 5.99 -17.07 -7.37
N TRP A 36 6.25 -15.91 -6.76
CA TRP A 36 7.33 -15.01 -7.17
C TRP A 36 8.33 -14.69 -6.03
N PRO A 37 9.61 -14.41 -6.34
CA PRO A 37 10.60 -14.04 -5.35
C PRO A 37 10.51 -12.55 -4.98
N HIS A 38 11.29 -12.13 -3.97
CA HIS A 38 11.43 -10.72 -3.64
C HIS A 38 11.94 -9.92 -4.86
N GLY A 39 11.41 -8.71 -5.05
CA GLY A 39 11.71 -7.88 -6.22
C GLY A 39 10.94 -8.25 -7.49
N PHE A 40 9.91 -9.11 -7.41
CA PHE A 40 9.21 -9.60 -8.60
C PHE A 40 8.64 -8.50 -9.51
N LEU A 41 8.29 -7.33 -8.96
CA LEU A 41 7.73 -6.21 -9.73
C LEU A 41 8.67 -5.69 -10.82
N ASP A 42 9.99 -5.88 -10.67
CA ASP A 42 11.00 -5.52 -11.67
C ASP A 42 10.87 -6.34 -12.96
N PHE A 43 10.23 -7.51 -12.89
CA PHE A 43 10.11 -8.46 -14.00
C PHE A 43 8.80 -8.31 -14.77
N GLY A 44 8.13 -7.16 -14.69
CA GLY A 44 6.86 -6.92 -15.39
C GLY A 44 6.95 -7.04 -16.92
N PHE A 45 8.14 -6.93 -17.51
CA PHE A 45 8.35 -7.18 -18.94
C PHE A 45 8.49 -8.68 -19.29
N ALA A 46 8.77 -9.53 -18.31
CA ALA A 46 9.07 -10.94 -18.50
C ALA A 46 7.90 -11.88 -18.14
N ALA A 47 6.95 -11.41 -17.33
CA ALA A 47 5.81 -12.20 -16.89
C ALA A 47 4.51 -11.38 -16.89
N SER A 48 3.47 -11.90 -17.55
CA SER A 48 2.15 -11.25 -17.66
C SER A 48 1.51 -11.00 -16.31
N ASP A 49 1.65 -11.93 -15.38
CA ASP A 49 1.03 -11.83 -14.05
C ASP A 49 1.68 -10.71 -13.24
N VAL A 50 3.01 -10.57 -13.35
CA VAL A 50 3.76 -9.47 -12.76
C VAL A 50 3.37 -8.14 -13.40
N ALA A 51 3.23 -8.09 -14.72
CA ALA A 51 2.75 -6.89 -15.43
C ALA A 51 1.38 -6.45 -14.90
N GLN A 52 0.49 -7.41 -14.69
CA GLN A 52 -0.84 -7.18 -14.13
C GLN A 52 -0.77 -6.65 -12.69
N TYR A 53 0.09 -7.22 -11.84
CA TYR A 53 0.31 -6.71 -10.48
C TYR A 53 0.84 -5.26 -10.46
N ASN A 54 1.75 -4.93 -11.37
CA ASN A 54 2.25 -3.55 -11.55
C ASN A 54 1.11 -2.59 -11.91
N ILE A 55 0.25 -2.98 -12.86
CA ILE A 55 -0.91 -2.17 -13.27
C ILE A 55 -1.88 -1.95 -12.10
N GLU A 56 -2.18 -2.99 -11.31
CA GLU A 56 -3.05 -2.88 -10.13
C GLU A 56 -2.51 -1.89 -9.10
N ILE A 57 -1.21 -1.98 -8.79
CA ILE A 57 -0.54 -1.08 -7.84
C ILE A 57 -0.59 0.36 -8.36
N LEU A 58 -0.25 0.60 -9.63
CA LEU A 58 -0.27 1.93 -10.24
C LEU A 58 -1.68 2.54 -10.24
N ASN A 59 -2.70 1.77 -10.61
CA ASN A 59 -4.08 2.22 -10.59
C ASN A 59 -4.53 2.63 -9.18
N MET A 60 -4.07 1.92 -8.15
CA MET A 60 -4.37 2.32 -6.77
C MET A 60 -3.64 3.60 -6.37
N LEU A 61 -2.35 3.71 -6.69
CA LEU A 61 -1.57 4.90 -6.36
C LEU A 61 -2.21 6.14 -7.00
N GLN A 62 -2.64 6.04 -8.25
CA GLN A 62 -3.39 7.11 -8.91
C GLN A 62 -4.68 7.47 -8.17
N LYS A 63 -5.48 6.49 -7.74
CA LYS A 63 -6.69 6.74 -6.94
C LYS A 63 -6.39 7.45 -5.63
N ILE A 64 -5.35 7.03 -4.90
CA ILE A 64 -4.93 7.67 -3.65
C ILE A 64 -4.55 9.13 -3.91
N LEU A 65 -3.74 9.40 -4.94
CA LEU A 65 -3.31 10.75 -5.29
C LEU A 65 -4.46 11.66 -5.73
N GLN A 66 -5.46 11.12 -6.43
CA GLN A 66 -6.65 11.86 -6.87
C GLN A 66 -7.62 12.16 -5.71
N GLN A 67 -7.72 11.28 -4.71
CA GLN A 67 -8.58 11.48 -3.54
C GLN A 67 -8.09 12.60 -2.61
N SER A 68 -6.79 12.85 -2.59
CA SER A 68 -6.13 13.88 -1.76
C SER A 68 -6.58 15.32 -2.03
N SER A 69 -7.23 15.60 -3.17
CA SER A 69 -7.73 16.94 -3.51
C SER A 69 -9.03 17.33 -2.79
N SER A 70 -9.60 16.46 -1.95
CA SER A 70 -10.91 16.70 -1.29
C SER A 70 -10.88 16.80 0.25
N ASN A 71 -9.75 16.48 0.90
CA ASN A 71 -9.64 16.43 2.37
C ASN A 71 -8.81 17.57 2.99
N ALA A 72 -8.28 18.51 2.20
CA ALA A 72 -7.45 19.61 2.71
C ALA A 72 -8.24 20.65 3.54
N ASP A 73 -9.58 20.65 3.46
CA ASP A 73 -10.43 21.64 4.15
C ASP A 73 -10.77 21.29 5.62
N VAL A 74 -10.42 20.10 6.11
CA VAL A 74 -10.88 19.63 7.45
C VAL A 74 -9.83 19.86 8.56
N ILE A 75 -8.56 20.10 8.23
CA ILE A 75 -7.47 20.14 9.24
C ILE A 75 -7.21 21.56 9.79
N ALA A 76 -7.88 22.60 9.28
CA ALA A 76 -7.61 23.99 9.64
C ALA A 76 -8.28 24.49 10.94
N SER A 77 -8.86 23.62 11.80
CA SER A 77 -9.70 24.06 12.93
C SER A 77 -9.28 23.56 14.32
N VAL A 78 -8.01 23.27 14.58
CA VAL A 78 -7.55 23.05 15.96
C VAL A 78 -6.92 24.35 16.47
N PRO A 79 -7.53 25.07 17.44
CA PRO A 79 -6.94 26.27 18.01
C PRO A 79 -5.75 25.89 18.90
N ASP A 80 -4.58 26.47 18.62
CA ASP A 80 -3.44 26.48 19.53
C ASP A 80 -3.77 27.39 20.73
N HIS A 81 -4.34 26.83 21.79
CA HIS A 81 -4.30 27.45 23.10
C HIS A 81 -4.17 26.40 24.20
N ILE A 82 -2.99 26.36 24.81
CA ILE A 82 -2.81 25.92 26.20
C ILE A 82 -1.92 26.97 26.86
N ASP A 83 -2.45 27.61 27.90
CA ASP A 83 -1.77 28.56 28.80
C ASP A 83 -0.58 27.93 29.54
#